data_AF-A0A4P9ZIY5-F1
#
_entry.id   AF-A0A4P9ZIY5-F1
#
_cell.length_a   1.000
_cell.length_b   1.000
_cell.length_c   1.000
_cell.angle_alpha   90.00
_cell.angle_beta   90.00
_cell.angle_gamma   90.00
#
_symmetry.space_group_name_H-M   'P 1'
#
loop_
_entity.id
_entity.type
_entity.pdbx_description
1 polymer ?
#
loop_
_entity_poly.entity_id
_entity_poly.type
_entity_poly.pdbx_seq_one_letter_code
_entity_poly.pdbx_strand_id
1 'polypeptide(L)'
;MPAFSRSERRKTMAERRPSASYIPPVIPQLSGLEKPNSHSLAMDQCDILILGTGLVESILAAALAWQDVNVLHIDRNSHYGDTCSTLTIDQLKKWCMEVNADRVAHFSDAQIYIPGGKRNNTFTSRDYGVDLSPRIMFAQLDFLALLVKSRVYKYLEFQSLSSFHVFENENFRSKLSNTTKEDIFTDQAILLQNKRALMKFLKFVLQDNADESKKELLLANSSTPIETFLKDNFRLESPQTDELVYSIGLCYTKDTRTPEALARIKRFLVSFDVYDSFPAMMLKYGGPGEISQGFCRSAAVADATYKLDTRLVDFDPQEKIAKFDDGSRIKINEKLVVSPTQTPKFLAKNYAELTEKLQTFTVSRLVTIVRNSCKEWIADKESAAIVVFPPGSLHTKNQYTVQVIIQNGGSGVCPEGELIWYLHTCEPNRSKAKEDLESAYTKMESSFIRDSEANLEEVLKESDFPVSNQGTPILVNSFKLGESMQNFLPKKTLDIVCKIGYVQTTYINPDLLNVLLNKKHTANISGLTVADSGDILFLNMPSSEVSYDGIVGEAKLLFQRITGSDEDFFDVDFEDDDEDYSQGVVSTVAAGDSELAVEDSDYDPSHHEPFGANEMEL
;
A
#
# COMPACT_ATOMS: atom_id res chain seq x y z
N MET A 1 25.54 12.52 -15.05
CA MET A 1 24.15 13.04 -15.08
C MET A 1 24.12 14.30 -14.21
N PRO A 2 23.33 15.34 -14.52
CA PRO A 2 23.20 16.45 -13.59
C PRO A 2 22.51 15.92 -12.34
N ALA A 3 23.17 16.04 -11.18
CA ALA A 3 22.57 15.77 -9.88
C ALA A 3 21.32 16.64 -9.74
N PHE A 4 20.24 16.09 -9.16
CA PHE A 4 19.03 16.85 -8.87
C PHE A 4 19.40 18.12 -8.10
N SER A 5 18.82 19.26 -8.51
CA SER A 5 18.90 20.45 -7.67
C SER A 5 18.16 20.16 -6.35
N ARG A 6 18.72 20.56 -5.20
CA ARG A 6 18.06 20.40 -3.88
C ARG A 6 16.61 20.95 -3.86
N SER A 7 16.23 21.79 -4.82
CA SER A 7 14.89 22.37 -4.98
C SER A 7 13.81 21.44 -5.54
N GLU A 8 14.14 20.25 -6.07
CA GLU A 8 13.15 19.32 -6.66
C GLU A 8 12.68 18.19 -5.72
N ARG A 9 13.30 18.04 -4.54
CA ARG A 9 12.92 17.04 -3.53
C ARG A 9 11.65 17.47 -2.79
N ARG A 10 10.68 16.56 -2.66
CA ARG A 10 9.48 16.73 -1.82
C ARG A 10 9.89 16.60 -0.34
N LYS A 11 9.42 17.53 0.50
CA LYS A 11 9.65 17.45 1.95
C LYS A 11 8.89 16.26 2.53
N THR A 12 9.53 15.48 3.39
CA THR A 12 8.92 14.37 4.13
C THR A 12 7.96 14.89 5.21
N MET A 13 7.14 14.02 5.79
CA MET A 13 6.31 14.41 6.94
C MET A 13 7.12 15.02 8.10
N ALA A 14 8.24 14.37 8.44
CA ALA A 14 9.15 14.84 9.47
C ALA A 14 9.74 16.23 9.18
N GLU A 15 9.92 16.60 7.91
CA GLU A 15 10.43 17.91 7.49
C GLU A 15 9.35 19.00 7.40
N ARG A 16 8.06 18.63 7.45
CA ARG A 16 6.91 19.56 7.30
C ARG A 16 6.32 20.00 8.62
N ARG A 17 6.48 19.23 9.71
CA ARG A 17 6.04 19.67 11.03
C ARG A 17 6.80 20.95 11.39
N PRO A 18 6.11 22.10 11.60
CA PRO A 18 6.78 23.24 12.23
C PRO A 18 7.27 22.74 13.59
N SER A 19 8.49 23.12 13.97
CA SER A 19 8.94 23.01 15.34
C SER A 19 7.98 23.84 16.19
N ALA A 20 6.89 23.20 16.67
CA ALA A 20 6.17 23.69 17.82
C ALA A 20 7.22 24.01 18.87
N SER A 21 7.02 25.08 19.64
CA SER A 21 7.90 25.51 20.72
C SER A 21 7.96 24.46 21.82
N TYR A 22 8.63 23.36 21.52
CA TYR A 22 9.14 22.36 22.40
C TYR A 22 10.43 22.95 22.94
N ILE A 23 10.49 23.18 24.25
CA ILE A 23 11.78 23.31 24.93
C ILE A 23 12.16 21.87 25.25
N PRO A 24 13.07 21.26 24.48
CA PRO A 24 13.53 19.92 24.78
C PRO A 24 14.29 19.92 26.12
N PRO A 25 14.00 19.02 27.07
CA PRO A 25 15.04 18.59 27.99
C PRO A 25 16.12 17.93 27.14
N VAL A 26 17.31 18.55 27.13
CA VAL A 26 18.53 18.18 26.42
C VAL A 26 18.30 17.27 25.20
N ILE A 27 18.06 17.86 24.03
CA ILE A 27 18.30 17.13 22.78
C ILE A 27 19.72 16.59 22.88
N PRO A 28 19.96 15.26 22.78
CA PRO A 28 21.30 14.76 22.48
C PRO A 28 21.77 15.56 21.28
N GLN A 29 22.89 16.28 21.43
CA GLN A 29 23.36 17.26 20.47
C GLN A 29 23.12 16.71 19.05
N LEU A 30 22.33 17.43 18.22
CA LEU A 30 21.95 17.02 16.86
C LEU A 30 23.19 16.85 15.96
N SER A 31 23.98 15.81 16.21
CA SER A 31 25.09 15.39 15.38
C SER A 31 24.50 14.67 14.18
N GLY A 32 24.61 15.27 12.99
CA GLY A 32 24.22 14.62 11.74
C GLY A 32 23.43 15.49 10.76
N LEU A 33 22.75 16.56 11.20
CA LEU A 33 22.00 17.44 10.27
C LEU A 33 22.85 18.57 9.67
N GLU A 34 23.89 19.02 10.37
CA GLU A 34 24.75 20.12 9.89
C GLU A 34 26.13 19.67 9.42
N LYS A 35 26.63 18.53 9.93
CA LYS A 35 27.80 17.80 9.45
C LYS A 35 27.59 16.31 9.70
N PRO A 36 27.97 15.41 8.78
CA PRO A 36 27.92 13.98 9.04
C PRO A 36 28.81 13.66 10.23
N ASN A 37 28.39 12.72 11.09
CA ASN A 37 29.14 12.34 12.27
C ASN A 37 30.54 11.86 11.84
N SER A 38 31.59 12.22 12.58
CA SER A 38 32.97 11.83 12.22
C SER A 38 33.15 10.31 12.15
N HIS A 39 32.36 9.57 12.94
CA HIS A 39 32.28 8.10 12.91
C HIS A 39 31.70 7.60 11.57
N SER A 40 30.59 8.16 11.11
CA SER A 40 29.94 7.81 9.84
C SER A 40 30.81 8.13 8.62
N LEU A 41 31.68 9.14 8.71
CA LEU A 41 32.64 9.52 7.66
C LEU A 41 33.89 8.64 7.64
N ALA A 42 34.16 7.90 8.71
CA ALA A 42 35.38 7.11 8.90
C ALA A 42 35.09 5.60 9.06
N MET A 43 33.85 5.17 8.86
CA MET A 43 33.48 3.77 8.96
C MET A 43 34.32 2.95 7.97
N ASP A 44 35.01 1.93 8.48
CA ASP A 44 35.87 1.02 7.72
C ASP A 44 35.34 -0.42 7.75
N GLN A 45 34.41 -0.71 8.66
CA GLN A 45 33.71 -1.98 8.79
C GLN A 45 32.26 -1.81 9.25
N CYS A 46 31.42 -2.78 8.94
CA CYS A 46 30.08 -2.93 9.50
C CYS A 46 29.74 -4.42 9.62
N ASP A 47 28.72 -4.76 10.41
CA ASP A 47 28.31 -6.15 10.60
C ASP A 47 27.41 -6.59 9.46
N ILE A 48 26.44 -5.75 9.11
CA ILE A 48 25.45 -6.03 8.08
C ILE A 48 25.46 -4.90 7.04
N LEU A 49 25.53 -5.27 5.76
CA LEU A 49 25.33 -4.35 4.63
C LEU A 49 23.97 -4.62 3.99
N ILE A 50 23.10 -3.62 3.92
CA ILE A 50 21.78 -3.70 3.30
C ILE A 50 21.76 -2.85 2.03
N LEU A 51 21.41 -3.45 0.90
CA LEU A 51 21.27 -2.78 -0.40
C LEU A 51 19.79 -2.56 -0.74
N GLY A 52 19.36 -1.31 -0.79
CA GLY A 52 17.99 -0.89 -1.06
C GLY A 52 17.28 -0.44 0.20
N THR A 53 16.55 0.66 0.11
CA THR A 53 15.85 1.29 1.24
C THR A 53 14.34 1.10 1.15
N GLY A 54 13.91 -0.06 0.65
CA GLY A 54 12.51 -0.46 0.64
C GLY A 54 11.97 -0.73 2.05
N LEU A 55 10.70 -1.13 2.10
CA LEU A 55 9.99 -1.24 3.36
C LEU A 55 10.52 -2.37 4.25
N VAL A 56 10.74 -3.57 3.69
CA VAL A 56 11.26 -4.70 4.47
C VAL A 56 12.70 -4.44 4.89
N GLU A 57 13.51 -3.87 3.99
CA GLU A 57 14.91 -3.52 4.22
C GLU A 57 15.06 -2.51 5.36
N SER A 58 14.21 -1.48 5.40
CA SER A 58 14.24 -0.45 6.44
C SER A 58 13.75 -0.96 7.80
N ILE A 59 12.72 -1.83 7.82
CA ILE A 59 12.28 -2.50 9.04
C ILE A 59 13.39 -3.37 9.61
N LEU A 60 14.03 -4.18 8.74
CA LEU A 60 15.15 -5.03 9.12
C LEU A 60 16.34 -4.21 9.65
N ALA A 61 16.69 -3.11 8.96
CA ALA A 61 17.75 -2.21 9.38
C ALA A 61 17.49 -1.65 10.78
N ALA A 62 16.26 -1.19 11.05
CA ALA A 62 15.88 -0.69 12.36
C ALA A 62 15.90 -1.79 13.43
N ALA A 63 15.33 -2.96 13.15
CA ALA A 63 15.32 -4.09 14.09
C ALA A 63 16.74 -4.50 14.51
N LEU A 64 17.68 -4.55 13.56
CA LEU A 64 19.07 -4.89 13.82
C LEU A 64 19.82 -3.77 14.55
N ALA A 65 19.63 -2.52 14.14
CA ALA A 65 20.30 -1.36 14.74
C ALA A 65 19.93 -1.19 16.23
N TRP A 66 18.66 -1.41 16.59
CA TRP A 66 18.21 -1.40 17.98
C TRP A 66 18.73 -2.58 18.83
N GLN A 67 19.40 -3.55 18.21
CA GLN A 67 20.13 -4.64 18.86
C GLN A 67 21.65 -4.42 18.81
N ASP A 68 22.08 -3.16 18.71
CA ASP A 68 23.48 -2.72 18.61
C ASP A 68 24.28 -3.32 17.44
N VAL A 69 23.59 -3.79 16.39
CA VAL A 69 24.24 -4.29 15.17
C VAL A 69 24.70 -3.11 14.31
N ASN A 70 25.96 -3.10 13.90
CA ASN A 70 26.47 -2.05 13.02
C ASN A 70 25.94 -2.24 11.59
N VAL A 71 24.88 -1.51 11.25
CA VAL A 71 24.23 -1.57 9.93
C VAL A 71 24.75 -0.46 9.01
N LEU A 72 25.25 -0.85 7.83
CA LEU A 72 25.43 0.03 6.68
C LEU A 72 24.26 -0.17 5.72
N HIS A 73 23.45 0.86 5.53
CA HIS A 73 22.27 0.81 4.66
C HIS A 73 22.46 1.74 3.46
N ILE A 74 22.58 1.17 2.27
CA ILE A 74 22.85 1.95 1.04
C ILE A 74 21.73 1.81 0.01
N ASP A 75 21.63 2.79 -0.88
CA ASP A 75 20.74 2.73 -2.03
C ASP A 75 21.40 3.42 -3.24
N ARG A 76 21.26 2.84 -4.43
CA ARG A 76 21.74 3.48 -5.68
C ARG A 76 20.89 4.68 -6.09
N ASN A 77 19.69 4.80 -5.56
CA ASN A 77 18.76 5.88 -5.82
C ASN A 77 19.10 7.11 -4.96
N SER A 78 18.70 8.29 -5.43
CA SER A 78 18.83 9.57 -4.70
C SER A 78 17.71 9.78 -3.67
N HIS A 79 16.86 8.77 -3.45
CA HIS A 79 15.66 8.82 -2.64
C HIS A 79 15.46 7.47 -1.95
N TYR A 80 14.69 7.50 -0.86
CA TYR A 80 14.32 6.32 -0.10
C TYR A 80 13.14 5.55 -0.72
N GLY A 81 12.96 4.30 -0.31
CA GLY A 81 11.79 3.48 -0.62
C GLY A 81 12.01 2.46 -1.73
N ASP A 82 13.08 2.58 -2.54
CA ASP A 82 13.46 1.63 -3.59
C ASP A 82 12.25 1.11 -4.41
N THR A 83 11.85 -0.15 -4.20
CA THR A 83 10.74 -0.83 -4.89
C THR A 83 9.35 -0.29 -4.56
N CYS A 84 9.21 0.48 -3.49
CA CYS A 84 7.94 0.99 -2.97
C CYS A 84 7.95 2.52 -2.78
N SER A 85 8.85 3.20 -3.50
CA SER A 85 9.05 4.64 -3.42
C SER A 85 7.81 5.47 -3.81
N THR A 86 7.71 6.64 -3.18
CA THR A 86 6.75 7.71 -3.50
C THR A 86 7.47 8.76 -4.33
N LEU A 87 7.07 8.92 -5.60
CA LEU A 87 7.82 9.71 -6.58
C LEU A 87 7.04 10.95 -7.03
N THR A 88 7.76 12.04 -7.29
CA THR A 88 7.20 13.20 -8.01
C THR A 88 6.98 12.87 -9.49
N ILE A 89 6.19 13.66 -10.21
CA ILE A 89 5.92 13.41 -11.64
C ILE A 89 7.21 13.42 -12.48
N ASP A 90 8.18 14.28 -12.14
CA ASP A 90 9.47 14.32 -12.85
C ASP A 90 10.37 13.14 -12.50
N GLN A 91 10.34 12.68 -11.24
CA GLN A 91 11.00 11.43 -10.85
C GLN A 91 10.37 10.23 -11.57
N LEU A 92 9.04 10.17 -11.72
CA LEU A 92 8.34 9.14 -12.47
C LEU A 92 8.75 9.12 -13.95
N LYS A 93 8.86 10.29 -14.61
CA LYS A 93 9.38 10.35 -15.99
C LYS A 93 10.76 9.73 -16.09
N LYS A 94 11.66 10.07 -15.16
CA LYS A 94 13.02 9.51 -15.11
C LYS A 94 12.96 8.00 -14.88
N TRP A 95 12.17 7.55 -13.92
CA TRP A 95 11.98 6.15 -13.61
C TRP A 95 11.45 5.35 -14.81
N CYS A 96 10.44 5.84 -15.54
CA CYS A 96 9.95 5.20 -16.76
C CYS A 96 11.05 5.03 -17.83
N MET A 97 11.90 6.05 -18.02
CA MET A 97 13.05 5.95 -18.94
C MET A 97 14.10 4.94 -18.47
N GLU A 98 14.27 4.78 -17.16
CA GLU A 98 15.21 3.81 -16.58
C GLU A 98 14.68 2.37 -16.67
N VAL A 99 13.38 2.17 -16.44
CA VAL A 99 12.70 0.87 -16.63
C VAL A 99 12.84 0.41 -18.08
N ASN A 100 12.51 1.27 -19.05
CA ASN A 100 12.58 0.91 -20.48
C ASN A 100 14.02 0.82 -21.03
N ALA A 101 15.02 1.21 -20.24
CA ALA A 101 16.43 1.02 -20.54
C ALA A 101 17.03 -0.17 -19.77
N ASP A 102 16.20 -1.05 -19.21
CA ASP A 102 16.55 -2.23 -18.42
C ASP A 102 17.47 -1.91 -17.23
N ARG A 103 17.38 -0.69 -16.67
CA ARG A 103 18.17 -0.27 -15.51
C ARG A 103 17.47 -0.57 -14.18
N VAL A 104 16.17 -0.82 -14.20
CA VAL A 104 15.37 -1.18 -13.03
C VAL A 104 14.85 -2.59 -13.23
N ALA A 105 15.42 -3.55 -12.50
CA ALA A 105 14.96 -4.94 -12.56
C ALA A 105 13.50 -5.04 -12.07
N HIS A 106 12.83 -6.13 -12.44
CA HIS A 106 11.45 -6.43 -12.02
C HIS A 106 10.35 -5.46 -12.46
N PHE A 107 10.68 -4.36 -13.12
CA PHE A 107 9.70 -3.48 -13.76
C PHE A 107 9.88 -3.53 -15.28
N SER A 108 8.76 -3.45 -16.01
CA SER A 108 8.77 -3.47 -17.47
C SER A 108 7.55 -2.74 -18.02
N ASP A 109 7.58 -2.44 -19.33
CA ASP A 109 6.49 -1.79 -20.07
C ASP A 109 5.99 -0.49 -19.42
N ALA A 110 6.92 0.34 -18.94
CA ALA A 110 6.59 1.59 -18.28
C ALA A 110 6.21 2.65 -19.33
N GLN A 111 5.00 3.18 -19.23
CA GLN A 111 4.45 4.18 -20.16
C GLN A 111 3.96 5.37 -19.35
N ILE A 112 4.33 6.58 -19.78
CA ILE A 112 3.85 7.82 -19.15
C ILE A 112 3.24 8.73 -20.21
N TYR A 113 2.02 9.18 -19.94
CA TYR A 113 1.27 10.10 -20.77
C TYR A 113 0.97 11.37 -19.96
N ILE A 114 1.29 12.51 -20.54
CA ILE A 114 1.00 13.84 -19.97
C ILE A 114 0.37 14.66 -21.10
N PRO A 115 -0.94 14.94 -21.05
CA PRO A 115 -1.61 15.68 -22.11
C PRO A 115 -1.11 17.13 -22.20
N GLY A 116 -1.33 17.78 -23.35
CA GLY A 116 -1.23 19.24 -23.51
C GLY A 116 0.17 19.87 -23.46
N GLY A 117 1.22 19.12 -23.10
CA GLY A 117 2.57 19.66 -22.90
C GLY A 117 2.62 20.84 -21.91
N LYS A 118 3.75 21.57 -21.83
CA LYS A 118 3.90 22.72 -20.89
C LYS A 118 2.91 23.88 -21.13
N ARG A 119 2.21 23.92 -22.26
CA ARG A 119 1.37 25.07 -22.66
C ARG A 119 -0.06 24.96 -22.15
N ASN A 120 -0.60 23.75 -22.02
CA ASN A 120 -2.01 23.55 -21.71
C ASN A 120 -2.26 22.69 -20.45
N ASN A 121 -1.23 22.00 -19.93
CA ASN A 121 -1.31 21.18 -18.73
C ASN A 121 -0.28 21.67 -17.71
N THR A 122 -0.66 22.66 -16.90
CA THR A 122 0.21 23.32 -15.93
C THR A 122 0.09 22.67 -14.57
N PHE A 123 1.18 22.08 -14.07
CA PHE A 123 1.24 21.50 -12.73
C PHE A 123 2.66 21.67 -12.15
N THR A 124 2.78 21.62 -10.83
CA THR A 124 4.08 21.61 -10.16
C THR A 124 4.39 20.19 -9.71
N SER A 125 5.40 19.57 -10.32
CA SER A 125 5.78 18.16 -10.10
C SER A 125 5.90 17.74 -8.62
N ARG A 126 6.46 18.61 -7.76
CA ARG A 126 6.69 18.34 -6.32
C ARG A 126 5.42 18.26 -5.48
N ASP A 127 4.30 18.79 -5.99
CA ASP A 127 3.03 18.80 -5.27
C ASP A 127 2.38 17.41 -5.34
N TYR A 128 2.91 16.51 -6.18
CA TYR A 128 2.47 15.13 -6.35
C TYR A 128 3.47 14.17 -5.72
N GLY A 129 2.97 13.23 -4.92
CA GLY A 129 3.69 12.07 -4.42
C GLY A 129 2.96 10.83 -4.87
N VAL A 130 3.51 10.14 -5.86
CA VAL A 130 2.85 9.00 -6.52
C VAL A 130 3.56 7.72 -6.11
N ASP A 131 2.84 6.84 -5.41
CA ASP A 131 3.37 5.54 -5.01
C ASP A 131 3.50 4.56 -6.18
N LEU A 132 4.62 3.82 -6.21
CA LEU A 132 4.80 2.68 -7.10
C LEU A 132 4.06 1.41 -6.63
N SER A 133 3.74 1.34 -5.34
CA SER A 133 3.01 0.23 -4.73
C SER A 133 2.11 0.75 -3.61
N PRO A 134 0.99 1.44 -3.94
CA PRO A 134 0.07 1.97 -2.94
C PRO A 134 -0.52 0.84 -2.09
N ARG A 135 -0.69 1.10 -0.79
CA ARG A 135 -1.22 0.13 0.18
C ARG A 135 -2.11 0.80 1.23
N ILE A 136 -2.98 0.00 1.84
CA ILE A 136 -3.94 0.37 2.89
C ILE A 136 -3.58 -0.33 4.21
N MET A 137 -3.87 0.30 5.33
CA MET A 137 -3.61 -0.23 6.68
C MET A 137 -4.92 -0.68 7.33
N PHE A 138 -5.11 -1.98 7.57
CA PHE A 138 -6.21 -2.43 8.43
C PHE A 138 -5.89 -2.12 9.90
N ALA A 139 -6.92 -1.80 10.70
CA ALA A 139 -6.71 -1.44 12.11
C ALA A 139 -6.20 -2.62 12.96
N GLN A 140 -6.62 -3.84 12.66
CA GLN A 140 -6.13 -5.07 13.30
C GLN A 140 -5.18 -5.80 12.35
N LEU A 141 -4.00 -5.24 12.16
CA LEU A 141 -2.95 -5.83 11.33
C LEU A 141 -1.62 -5.74 12.08
N ASP A 142 -0.85 -6.82 12.04
CA ASP A 142 0.44 -6.98 12.74
C ASP A 142 1.43 -5.85 12.43
N PHE A 143 1.37 -5.29 11.23
CA PHE A 143 2.17 -4.13 10.85
C PHE A 143 1.84 -2.87 11.65
N LEU A 144 0.57 -2.61 11.99
CA LEU A 144 0.23 -1.46 12.83
C LEU A 144 0.77 -1.67 14.24
N ALA A 145 0.64 -2.88 14.79
CA ALA A 145 1.25 -3.26 16.06
C ALA A 145 2.78 -3.05 16.04
N LEU A 146 3.44 -3.42 14.94
CA LEU A 146 4.87 -3.16 14.75
C LEU A 146 5.19 -1.66 14.73
N LEU A 147 4.39 -0.82 14.06
CA LEU A 147 4.59 0.63 14.05
C LEU A 147 4.49 1.25 15.45
N VAL A 148 3.56 0.75 16.28
CA VAL A 148 3.42 1.14 17.69
C VAL A 148 4.63 0.67 18.49
N LYS A 149 4.94 -0.64 18.45
CA LYS A 149 6.07 -1.26 19.17
C LYS A 149 7.41 -0.58 18.86
N SER A 150 7.64 -0.25 17.59
CA SER A 150 8.87 0.43 17.12
C SER A 150 8.86 1.95 17.25
N ARG A 151 7.76 2.55 17.73
CA ARG A 151 7.52 4.00 17.81
C ARG A 151 7.63 4.76 16.48
N VAL A 152 7.68 4.05 15.36
CA VAL A 152 7.77 4.66 14.01
C VAL A 152 6.51 5.43 13.66
N TYR A 153 5.36 5.09 14.25
CA TYR A 153 4.12 5.85 14.09
C TYR A 153 4.29 7.35 14.41
N LYS A 154 5.25 7.73 15.29
CA LYS A 154 5.56 9.13 15.63
C LYS A 154 5.97 9.98 14.41
N TYR A 155 6.49 9.34 13.37
CA TYR A 155 6.92 9.96 12.10
C TYR A 155 5.84 10.00 11.02
N LEU A 156 4.70 9.35 11.28
CA LEU A 156 3.65 9.07 10.31
C LEU A 156 2.36 9.78 10.70
N GLU A 157 1.45 9.95 9.75
CA GLU A 157 0.09 10.43 10.00
C GLU A 157 -0.86 9.64 9.12
N PHE A 158 -1.82 8.98 9.75
CA PHE A 158 -2.82 8.17 9.09
C PHE A 158 -4.12 8.95 8.95
N GLN A 159 -4.88 8.60 7.94
CA GLN A 159 -6.22 9.09 7.72
C GLN A 159 -7.15 7.92 7.43
N SER A 160 -8.34 7.95 8.02
CA SER A 160 -9.37 6.94 7.80
C SER A 160 -9.75 6.84 6.32
N LEU A 161 -9.91 5.61 5.84
CA LEU A 161 -10.66 5.37 4.61
C LEU A 161 -12.14 5.53 4.90
N SER A 162 -12.93 5.76 3.86
CA SER A 162 -14.35 6.00 4.06
C SER A 162 -15.30 4.97 3.49
N SER A 163 -14.93 4.37 2.37
CA SER A 163 -15.86 3.51 1.65
C SER A 163 -15.15 2.55 0.72
N PHE A 164 -15.75 1.37 0.58
CA PHE A 164 -15.48 0.44 -0.51
C PHE A 164 -16.66 0.44 -1.46
N HIS A 165 -16.36 0.50 -2.75
CA HIS A 165 -17.32 0.48 -3.85
C HIS A 165 -17.13 -0.78 -4.68
N VAL A 166 -18.23 -1.36 -5.12
CA VAL A 166 -18.22 -2.55 -5.95
C VAL A 166 -18.88 -2.25 -7.28
N PHE A 167 -18.21 -2.59 -8.37
CA PHE A 167 -18.80 -2.51 -9.69
C PHE A 167 -19.64 -3.75 -9.99
N GLU A 168 -20.94 -3.57 -10.15
CA GLU A 168 -21.89 -4.65 -10.43
C GLU A 168 -23.00 -4.13 -11.35
N ASN A 169 -23.38 -4.94 -12.36
CA ASN A 169 -24.49 -4.62 -13.28
C ASN A 169 -24.39 -3.21 -13.89
N GLU A 170 -23.21 -2.86 -14.41
CA GLU A 170 -22.94 -1.58 -15.09
C GLU A 170 -23.05 -0.33 -14.20
N ASN A 171 -23.08 -0.52 -12.88
CA ASN A 171 -23.17 0.55 -11.90
C ASN A 171 -22.23 0.31 -10.72
N PHE A 172 -21.91 1.39 -10.02
CA PHE A 172 -21.16 1.33 -8.78
C PHE A 172 -22.12 1.34 -7.62
N ARG A 173 -22.08 0.30 -6.79
CA ARG A 173 -22.87 0.24 -5.57
C ARG A 173 -22.03 0.83 -4.44
N SER A 174 -22.40 2.03 -3.99
CA SER A 174 -22.01 2.57 -2.68
C SER A 174 -22.84 1.85 -1.63
N LYS A 175 -22.35 0.75 -1.06
CA LYS A 175 -23.13 -0.04 -0.09
C LYS A 175 -22.37 -0.60 1.09
N LEU A 176 -21.08 -0.31 1.26
CA LEU A 176 -20.38 -0.68 2.48
C LEU A 176 -20.57 0.29 3.65
N SER A 177 -21.43 1.31 3.53
CA SER A 177 -21.97 1.98 4.71
C SER A 177 -22.85 1.05 5.55
N ASN A 178 -23.18 -0.15 5.06
CA ASN A 178 -24.00 -1.14 5.77
C ASN A 178 -23.15 -2.23 6.48
N THR A 179 -22.09 -1.82 7.17
CA THR A 179 -21.08 -2.75 7.67
C THR A 179 -21.24 -3.11 9.14
N THR A 180 -22.03 -2.36 9.90
CA THR A 180 -22.37 -2.80 11.25
C THR A 180 -23.44 -3.88 11.20
N LYS A 181 -23.52 -4.71 12.25
CA LYS A 181 -24.65 -5.64 12.42
C LYS A 181 -25.98 -4.88 12.31
N GLU A 182 -26.04 -3.68 12.85
CA GLU A 182 -27.24 -2.83 12.84
C GLU A 182 -27.65 -2.44 11.42
N ASP A 183 -26.71 -2.03 10.56
CA ASP A 183 -27.02 -1.62 9.19
C ASP A 183 -27.47 -2.79 8.31
N ILE A 184 -26.84 -3.97 8.46
CA ILE A 184 -27.28 -5.20 7.77
C ILE A 184 -28.72 -5.54 8.20
N PHE A 185 -29.06 -5.36 9.48
CA PHE A 185 -30.40 -5.64 9.99
C PHE A 185 -31.43 -4.59 9.58
N THR A 186 -31.06 -3.33 9.38
CA THR A 186 -31.97 -2.26 8.95
C THR A 186 -32.16 -2.18 7.43
N ASP A 187 -31.24 -2.72 6.62
CA ASP A 187 -31.34 -2.65 5.15
C ASP A 187 -32.55 -3.43 4.59
N GLN A 188 -33.57 -2.70 4.12
CA GLN A 188 -34.79 -3.31 3.58
C GLN A 188 -34.59 -3.96 2.19
N ALA A 189 -33.46 -3.70 1.51
CA ALA A 189 -33.14 -4.27 0.20
C ALA A 189 -32.69 -5.74 0.27
N ILE A 190 -32.34 -6.26 1.46
CA ILE A 190 -31.88 -7.64 1.65
C ILE A 190 -33.02 -8.50 2.21
N LEU A 191 -33.34 -9.60 1.52
CA LEU A 191 -34.32 -10.59 1.98
C LEU A 191 -33.93 -11.15 3.36
N LEU A 192 -34.92 -11.35 4.24
CA LEU A 192 -34.69 -11.82 5.61
C LEU A 192 -33.93 -13.16 5.68
N GLN A 193 -34.14 -14.05 4.70
CA GLN A 193 -33.40 -15.32 4.61
C GLN A 193 -31.91 -15.07 4.37
N ASN A 194 -31.56 -14.14 3.48
CA ASN A 194 -30.18 -13.76 3.19
C ASN A 194 -29.53 -13.09 4.40
N LYS A 195 -30.26 -12.25 5.16
CA LYS A 195 -29.76 -11.68 6.42
C LYS A 195 -29.40 -12.76 7.45
N ARG A 196 -30.25 -13.78 7.61
CA ARG A 196 -29.98 -14.90 8.54
C ARG A 196 -28.76 -15.72 8.10
N ALA A 197 -28.64 -16.01 6.80
CA ALA A 197 -27.49 -16.70 6.23
C ALA A 197 -26.18 -15.91 6.47
N LEU A 198 -26.21 -14.61 6.17
CA LEU A 198 -25.08 -13.71 6.37
C LEU A 198 -24.68 -13.65 7.85
N MET A 199 -25.62 -13.46 8.77
CA MET A 199 -25.32 -13.44 10.20
C MET A 199 -24.78 -14.77 10.73
N LYS A 200 -25.23 -15.90 10.19
CA LYS A 200 -24.65 -17.22 10.50
C LYS A 200 -23.19 -17.29 10.06
N PHE A 201 -22.90 -16.80 8.85
CA PHE A 201 -21.54 -16.75 8.32
C PHE A 201 -20.64 -15.82 9.12
N LEU A 202 -21.07 -14.58 9.41
CA LEU A 202 -20.27 -13.62 10.20
C LEU A 202 -19.93 -14.17 11.59
N LYS A 203 -20.88 -14.85 12.25
CA LYS A 203 -20.62 -15.54 13.52
C LYS A 203 -19.60 -16.65 13.38
N PHE A 204 -19.67 -17.44 12.30
CA PHE A 204 -18.71 -18.50 12.01
C PHE A 204 -17.29 -17.95 11.78
N VAL A 205 -17.15 -16.87 11.02
CA VAL A 205 -15.84 -16.25 10.75
C VAL A 205 -15.19 -15.76 12.05
N LEU A 206 -15.96 -15.13 12.93
CA LEU A 206 -15.48 -14.57 14.19
C LEU A 206 -15.35 -15.61 15.34
N GLN A 207 -15.83 -16.84 15.15
CA GLN A 207 -15.66 -17.92 16.13
C GLN A 207 -14.18 -18.35 16.23
N ASP A 208 -13.76 -18.82 17.40
CA ASP A 208 -12.41 -19.37 17.61
C ASP A 208 -12.16 -20.59 16.70
N ASN A 209 -10.98 -20.67 16.08
CA ASN A 209 -10.57 -21.79 15.23
C ASN A 209 -10.24 -23.04 16.05
N ALA A 210 -10.01 -22.92 17.36
CA ALA A 210 -9.86 -24.05 18.27
C ALA A 210 -11.17 -24.82 18.51
N ASP A 211 -12.32 -24.25 18.12
CA ASP A 211 -13.60 -24.95 18.18
C ASP A 211 -13.60 -26.14 17.21
N GLU A 212 -13.79 -27.35 17.73
CA GLU A 212 -13.73 -28.60 16.97
C GLU A 212 -14.69 -28.60 15.76
N SER A 213 -15.89 -28.03 15.91
CA SER A 213 -16.88 -28.02 14.82
C SER A 213 -16.46 -27.10 13.67
N LYS A 214 -15.84 -25.96 13.99
CA LYS A 214 -15.28 -25.05 12.99
C LYS A 214 -14.05 -25.67 12.34
N LYS A 215 -13.15 -26.23 13.14
CA LYS A 215 -11.92 -26.87 12.66
C LYS A 215 -12.19 -28.03 11.71
N GLU A 216 -13.09 -28.94 12.06
CA GLU A 216 -13.51 -30.06 11.18
C GLU A 216 -14.05 -29.55 9.84
N LEU A 217 -14.90 -28.50 9.88
CA LEU A 217 -15.48 -27.92 8.68
C LEU A 217 -14.43 -27.26 7.78
N LEU A 218 -13.48 -26.53 8.36
CA LEU A 218 -12.38 -25.90 7.62
C LEU A 218 -11.46 -26.94 7.00
N LEU A 219 -11.08 -27.98 7.74
CA LEU A 219 -10.24 -29.07 7.23
C LEU A 219 -10.92 -29.81 6.07
N ALA A 220 -12.21 -30.09 6.18
CA ALA A 220 -12.99 -30.73 5.11
C ALA A 220 -13.09 -29.86 3.83
N ASN A 221 -12.88 -28.54 3.95
CA ASN A 221 -13.02 -27.58 2.85
C ASN A 221 -11.72 -26.82 2.55
N SER A 222 -10.56 -27.31 3.02
CA SER A 222 -9.30 -26.58 2.92
C SER A 222 -8.89 -26.31 1.46
N SER A 223 -9.27 -27.19 0.53
CA SER A 223 -9.01 -27.05 -0.90
C SER A 223 -10.22 -26.54 -1.70
N THR A 224 -11.34 -26.25 -1.04
CA THR A 224 -12.57 -25.81 -1.69
C THR A 224 -12.49 -24.31 -2.02
N PRO A 225 -12.88 -23.87 -3.24
CA PRO A 225 -13.01 -22.45 -3.55
C PRO A 225 -14.05 -21.77 -2.66
N ILE A 226 -13.76 -20.53 -2.24
CA ILE A 226 -14.60 -19.80 -1.26
C ILE A 226 -16.06 -19.64 -1.71
N GLU A 227 -16.31 -19.37 -2.99
CA GLU A 227 -17.68 -19.22 -3.50
C GLU A 227 -18.51 -20.50 -3.30
N THR A 228 -17.89 -21.66 -3.53
CA THR A 228 -18.52 -22.98 -3.35
C THR A 228 -18.77 -23.25 -1.87
N PHE A 229 -17.79 -22.95 -1.02
CA PHE A 229 -17.93 -23.09 0.42
C PHE A 229 -19.09 -22.26 0.99
N LEU A 230 -19.19 -20.99 0.59
CA LEU A 230 -20.25 -20.06 1.01
C LEU A 230 -21.64 -20.53 0.55
N LYS A 231 -21.74 -21.03 -0.68
CA LYS A 231 -22.98 -21.58 -1.23
C LYS A 231 -23.42 -22.83 -0.48
N ASP A 232 -22.54 -23.81 -0.32
CA ASP A 232 -22.92 -25.13 0.18
C ASP A 232 -23.16 -25.13 1.69
N ASN A 233 -22.38 -24.36 2.47
CA ASN A 233 -22.44 -24.39 3.94
C ASN A 233 -23.29 -23.25 4.54
N PHE A 234 -23.41 -22.13 3.84
CA PHE A 234 -24.11 -20.93 4.33
C PHE A 234 -25.28 -20.49 3.45
N ARG A 235 -25.46 -21.07 2.25
CA ARG A 235 -26.51 -20.68 1.29
C ARG A 235 -26.40 -19.21 0.87
N LEU A 236 -25.17 -18.72 0.76
CA LEU A 236 -24.85 -17.39 0.25
C LEU A 236 -24.52 -17.49 -1.24
N GLU A 237 -25.11 -16.62 -2.04
CA GLU A 237 -24.90 -16.52 -3.49
C GLU A 237 -24.62 -15.05 -3.86
N SER A 238 -24.22 -14.79 -5.11
CA SER A 238 -24.11 -13.42 -5.61
C SER A 238 -25.47 -12.70 -5.53
N PRO A 239 -25.53 -11.43 -5.09
CA PRO A 239 -24.40 -10.50 -4.93
C PRO A 239 -23.67 -10.55 -3.58
N GLN A 240 -24.18 -11.25 -2.56
CA GLN A 240 -23.59 -11.25 -1.22
C GLN A 240 -22.20 -11.90 -1.18
N THR A 241 -22.02 -12.98 -1.95
CA THR A 241 -20.74 -13.65 -2.08
C THR A 241 -19.68 -12.71 -2.66
N ASP A 242 -20.01 -11.98 -3.73
CA ASP A 242 -19.07 -11.06 -4.39
C ASP A 242 -18.64 -9.92 -3.45
N GLU A 243 -19.58 -9.40 -2.65
CA GLU A 243 -19.31 -8.38 -1.63
C GLU A 243 -18.36 -8.90 -0.54
N LEU A 244 -18.65 -10.07 0.03
CA LEU A 244 -17.80 -10.70 1.06
C LEU A 244 -16.40 -11.03 0.53
N VAL A 245 -16.31 -11.65 -0.65
CA VAL A 245 -15.05 -12.19 -1.17
C VAL A 245 -14.17 -11.10 -1.77
N TYR A 246 -14.73 -10.25 -2.63
CA TYR A 246 -13.95 -9.30 -3.42
C TYR A 246 -13.87 -7.92 -2.81
N SER A 247 -14.86 -7.53 -2.00
CA SER A 247 -14.89 -6.17 -1.43
C SER A 247 -14.34 -6.20 -0.02
N ILE A 248 -14.90 -7.05 0.84
CA ILE A 248 -14.46 -7.23 2.22
C ILE A 248 -13.14 -8.00 2.28
N GLY A 249 -13.06 -9.16 1.60
CA GLY A 249 -11.87 -10.00 1.58
C GLY A 249 -10.78 -9.53 0.60
N LEU A 250 -11.08 -8.63 -0.33
CA LEU A 250 -10.15 -8.16 -1.36
C LEU A 250 -9.40 -9.32 -2.06
N CYS A 251 -10.09 -10.44 -2.29
CA CYS A 251 -9.53 -11.62 -2.97
C CYS A 251 -9.38 -11.33 -4.47
N TYR A 252 -8.50 -12.06 -5.17
CA TYR A 252 -8.19 -11.77 -6.57
C TYR A 252 -8.96 -12.60 -7.59
N THR A 253 -9.41 -13.80 -7.25
CA THR A 253 -9.99 -14.76 -8.20
C THR A 253 -11.14 -15.56 -7.56
N LYS A 254 -11.93 -16.24 -8.40
CA LYS A 254 -12.96 -17.20 -7.96
C LYS A 254 -12.38 -18.46 -7.35
N ASP A 255 -11.15 -18.78 -7.74
CA ASP A 255 -10.43 -19.97 -7.29
C ASP A 255 -9.73 -19.79 -5.94
N THR A 256 -9.88 -18.62 -5.29
CA THR A 256 -9.31 -18.38 -3.96
C THR A 256 -9.87 -19.43 -3.00
N ARG A 257 -8.94 -20.16 -2.36
CA ARG A 257 -9.26 -21.22 -1.42
C ARG A 257 -9.90 -20.65 -0.15
N THR A 258 -10.68 -21.51 0.51
CA THR A 258 -11.51 -21.11 1.67
C THR A 258 -10.69 -20.54 2.83
N PRO A 259 -9.62 -21.19 3.33
CA PRO A 259 -8.81 -20.65 4.44
C PRO A 259 -8.30 -19.23 4.21
N GLU A 260 -7.78 -18.98 3.02
CA GLU A 260 -7.17 -17.73 2.58
C GLU A 260 -8.22 -16.61 2.52
N ALA A 261 -9.37 -16.87 1.91
CA ALA A 261 -10.46 -15.89 1.85
C ALA A 261 -11.04 -15.61 3.25
N LEU A 262 -11.20 -16.64 4.10
CA LEU A 262 -11.73 -16.46 5.45
C LEU A 262 -10.80 -15.63 6.33
N ALA A 263 -9.49 -15.82 6.24
CA ALA A 263 -8.52 -14.98 6.92
C ALA A 263 -8.75 -13.51 6.55
N ARG A 264 -8.78 -13.20 5.24
CA ARG A 264 -8.94 -11.83 4.71
C ARG A 264 -10.26 -11.20 5.13
N ILE A 265 -11.35 -11.96 5.09
CA ILE A 265 -12.67 -11.51 5.56
C ILE A 265 -12.62 -11.25 7.08
N LYS A 266 -12.03 -12.15 7.87
CA LYS A 266 -11.90 -11.99 9.32
C LYS A 266 -11.15 -10.70 9.67
N ARG A 267 -10.02 -10.42 8.99
CA ARG A 267 -9.24 -9.17 9.16
C ARG A 267 -10.10 -7.92 9.13
N PHE A 268 -10.89 -7.84 8.07
CA PHE A 268 -11.75 -6.70 7.80
C PHE A 268 -12.79 -6.58 8.91
N LEU A 269 -13.42 -7.70 9.29
CA LEU A 269 -14.43 -7.75 10.34
C LEU A 269 -13.91 -7.38 11.74
N VAL A 270 -12.71 -7.82 12.11
CA VAL A 270 -12.14 -7.51 13.44
C VAL A 270 -11.57 -6.09 13.50
N SER A 271 -11.30 -5.46 12.35
CA SER A 271 -10.76 -4.10 12.28
C SER A 271 -11.81 -3.00 12.42
N PHE A 272 -13.11 -3.34 12.43
CA PHE A 272 -14.18 -2.37 12.61
C PHE A 272 -14.18 -1.70 13.98
N ASP A 273 -14.56 -0.43 14.01
CA ASP A 273 -14.77 0.36 15.24
C ASP A 273 -13.56 0.38 16.19
N VAL A 274 -12.35 0.15 15.66
CA VAL A 274 -11.12 0.20 16.47
C VAL A 274 -10.62 1.63 16.61
N TYR A 275 -10.43 2.34 15.49
CA TYR A 275 -10.02 3.76 15.48
C TYR A 275 -11.11 4.69 14.93
N ASP A 276 -11.88 4.20 13.96
CA ASP A 276 -12.99 4.91 13.32
C ASP A 276 -14.02 3.85 12.87
N SER A 277 -15.16 4.29 12.36
CA SER A 277 -16.23 3.42 11.86
C SER A 277 -15.79 2.54 10.69
N PHE A 278 -14.75 2.94 9.95
CA PHE A 278 -14.21 2.18 8.83
C PHE A 278 -12.96 1.35 9.23
N PRO A 279 -12.82 0.09 8.77
CA PRO A 279 -11.80 -0.83 9.28
C PRO A 279 -10.37 -0.60 8.76
N ALA A 280 -10.15 0.38 7.90
CA ALA A 280 -8.86 0.62 7.28
C ALA A 280 -8.54 2.10 7.14
N MET A 281 -7.24 2.40 7.05
CA MET A 281 -6.66 3.73 6.98
C MET A 281 -5.65 3.80 5.83
N MET A 282 -5.35 5.01 5.40
CA MET A 282 -4.28 5.34 4.47
C MET A 282 -3.25 6.22 5.14
N LEU A 283 -2.00 6.12 4.70
CA LEU A 283 -0.96 7.04 5.11
C LEU A 283 -1.06 8.34 4.33
N LYS A 284 -0.88 9.48 5.02
CA LYS A 284 -0.77 10.78 4.37
C LYS A 284 0.60 10.95 3.74
N TYR A 285 0.63 11.73 2.66
CA TYR A 285 1.81 12.19 1.93
C TYR A 285 2.58 11.14 1.11
N GLY A 286 2.14 9.89 1.14
CA GLY A 286 2.70 8.75 0.42
C GLY A 286 2.35 7.45 1.15
N GLY A 287 2.53 6.32 0.51
CA GLY A 287 2.28 5.00 1.07
C GLY A 287 3.54 4.37 1.67
N PRO A 288 3.93 3.15 1.24
CA PRO A 288 5.09 2.44 1.79
C PRO A 288 6.42 3.22 1.77
N GLY A 289 6.63 4.12 0.82
CA GLY A 289 7.85 4.93 0.72
C GLY A 289 8.05 5.89 1.90
N GLU A 290 6.99 6.46 2.45
CA GLU A 290 7.07 7.31 3.66
C GLU A 290 7.29 6.45 4.92
N ILE A 291 6.67 5.26 4.99
CA ILE A 291 6.93 4.31 6.09
C ILE A 291 8.39 3.86 6.11
N SER A 292 8.94 3.55 4.93
CA SER A 292 10.34 3.15 4.79
C SER A 292 11.27 4.23 5.32
N GLN A 293 10.97 5.51 5.05
CA GLN A 293 11.73 6.63 5.62
C GLN A 293 11.59 6.74 7.14
N GLY A 294 10.42 6.45 7.69
CA GLY A 294 10.19 6.38 9.14
C GLY A 294 11.07 5.33 9.81
N PHE A 295 11.14 4.12 9.24
CA PHE A 295 12.04 3.07 9.74
C PHE A 295 13.52 3.40 9.51
N CYS A 296 13.89 3.98 8.36
CA CYS A 296 15.27 4.44 8.14
C CYS A 296 15.70 5.48 9.18
N ARG A 297 14.78 6.37 9.56
CA ARG A 297 15.02 7.32 10.65
C ARG A 297 15.19 6.62 12.00
N SER A 298 14.33 5.65 12.31
CA SER A 298 14.43 4.85 13.53
C SER A 298 15.79 4.13 13.61
N ALA A 299 16.21 3.47 12.54
CA ALA A 299 17.51 2.82 12.45
C ALA A 299 18.67 3.81 12.63
N ALA A 300 18.60 5.00 12.02
CA ALA A 300 19.64 6.02 12.16
C ALA A 300 19.75 6.61 13.57
N VAL A 301 18.64 6.63 14.32
CA VAL A 301 18.65 6.99 15.77
C VAL A 301 19.38 5.91 16.57
N ALA A 302 19.25 4.65 16.18
CA ALA A 302 20.04 3.52 16.70
C ALA A 302 21.38 3.32 15.95
N ASP A 303 22.01 4.42 15.52
CA ASP A 303 23.35 4.45 14.92
C ASP A 303 23.58 3.73 13.57
N ALA A 304 22.53 3.31 12.85
CA ALA A 304 22.68 2.82 11.48
C ALA A 304 23.21 3.91 10.54
N THR A 305 24.20 3.57 9.70
CA THR A 305 24.80 4.49 8.74
C THR A 305 24.13 4.39 7.37
N TYR A 306 23.68 5.53 6.82
CA TYR A 306 22.97 5.61 5.55
C TYR A 306 23.81 6.22 4.42
N LYS A 307 23.69 5.65 3.21
CA LYS A 307 24.37 6.19 2.02
C LYS A 307 23.54 6.02 0.74
N LEU A 308 22.89 7.10 0.31
CA LEU A 308 22.18 7.17 -0.97
C LEU A 308 23.13 7.44 -2.14
N ASP A 309 22.62 7.36 -3.37
CA ASP A 309 23.37 7.52 -4.63
C ASP A 309 24.66 6.67 -4.66
N THR A 310 24.65 5.49 -4.04
CA THR A 310 25.85 4.62 -3.90
C THR A 310 25.53 3.20 -4.34
N ARG A 311 26.46 2.59 -5.09
CA ARG A 311 26.32 1.23 -5.62
C ARG A 311 27.41 0.34 -5.09
N LEU A 312 27.05 -0.88 -4.70
CA LEU A 312 28.03 -1.97 -4.53
C LEU A 312 28.51 -2.42 -5.91
N VAL A 313 29.81 -2.31 -6.17
CA VAL A 313 30.44 -2.63 -7.45
C VAL A 313 31.10 -4.01 -7.43
N ASP A 314 31.66 -4.38 -6.29
CA ASP A 314 32.41 -5.62 -6.09
C ASP A 314 32.37 -6.04 -4.61
N PHE A 315 32.46 -7.34 -4.34
CA PHE A 315 32.55 -7.90 -3.00
C PHE A 315 33.54 -9.06 -3.01
N ASP A 316 34.61 -8.93 -2.22
CA ASP A 316 35.57 -10.01 -2.01
C ASP A 316 35.06 -10.94 -0.90
N PRO A 317 34.63 -12.19 -1.20
CA PRO A 317 34.06 -13.08 -0.20
C PRO A 317 35.10 -13.66 0.77
N GLN A 318 36.40 -13.64 0.43
CA GLN A 318 37.45 -14.16 1.32
C GLN A 318 37.83 -13.11 2.36
N GLU A 319 38.09 -11.89 1.92
CA GLU A 319 38.42 -10.77 2.80
C GLU A 319 37.18 -10.09 3.41
N LYS A 320 35.99 -10.45 2.91
CA LYS A 320 34.69 -9.80 3.15
C LYS A 320 34.73 -8.29 2.92
N ILE A 321 35.39 -7.82 1.87
CA ILE A 321 35.51 -6.39 1.56
C ILE A 321 34.52 -6.00 0.45
N ALA A 322 33.59 -5.11 0.78
CA ALA A 322 32.70 -4.44 -0.16
C ALA A 322 33.39 -3.21 -0.78
N LYS A 323 33.28 -3.05 -2.11
CA LYS A 323 33.79 -1.88 -2.85
C LYS A 323 32.64 -1.12 -3.51
N PHE A 324 32.60 0.18 -3.30
CA PHE A 324 31.54 1.04 -3.81
C PHE A 324 32.00 1.89 -5.01
N ASP A 325 31.03 2.44 -5.74
CA ASP A 325 31.28 3.24 -6.95
C ASP A 325 31.91 4.62 -6.69
N ASP A 326 31.87 5.11 -5.46
CA ASP A 326 32.60 6.30 -5.01
C ASP A 326 34.05 6.02 -4.59
N GLY A 327 34.49 4.76 -4.68
CA GLY A 327 35.84 4.32 -4.34
C GLY A 327 36.05 3.93 -2.87
N SER A 328 35.03 4.10 -2.01
CA SER A 328 35.09 3.63 -0.62
C SER A 328 35.10 2.10 -0.53
N ARG A 329 35.68 1.59 0.57
CA ARG A 329 35.79 0.17 0.87
C ARG A 329 35.44 -0.08 2.32
N ILE A 330 34.57 -1.05 2.56
CA ILE A 330 34.07 -1.39 3.90
C ILE A 330 34.18 -2.91 4.08
N LYS A 331 34.71 -3.34 5.21
CA LYS A 331 34.69 -4.76 5.61
C LYS A 331 33.31 -5.13 6.16
N ILE A 332 32.74 -6.22 5.69
CA ILE A 332 31.44 -6.74 6.13
C ILE A 332 31.68 -7.95 7.03
N ASN A 333 31.32 -7.89 8.31
CA ASN A 333 31.64 -8.98 9.22
C ASN A 333 30.73 -10.20 9.01
N GLU A 334 29.42 -9.98 8.84
CA GLU A 334 28.42 -11.05 8.87
C GLU A 334 27.70 -11.23 7.53
N LYS A 335 26.71 -10.38 7.21
CA LYS A 335 25.77 -10.61 6.10
C LYS A 335 25.66 -9.44 5.14
N LEU A 336 25.41 -9.78 3.88
CA LEU A 336 25.01 -8.89 2.80
C LEU A 336 23.55 -9.16 2.44
N VAL A 337 22.70 -8.15 2.56
CA VAL A 337 21.28 -8.22 2.30
C VAL A 337 20.96 -7.39 1.05
N VAL A 338 20.28 -7.97 0.07
CA VAL A 338 20.15 -7.40 -1.27
C VAL A 338 18.70 -7.35 -1.76
N SER A 339 18.19 -6.12 -1.95
CA SER A 339 16.96 -5.90 -2.71
C SER A 339 17.12 -6.33 -4.17
N PRO A 340 16.12 -6.99 -4.78
CA PRO A 340 16.15 -7.38 -6.20
C PRO A 340 16.54 -6.28 -7.18
N THR A 341 16.04 -5.05 -7.00
CA THR A 341 16.33 -3.89 -7.87
C THR A 341 17.73 -3.33 -7.69
N GLN A 342 18.41 -3.70 -6.60
CA GLN A 342 19.74 -3.24 -6.22
C GLN A 342 20.83 -4.28 -6.51
N THR A 343 20.45 -5.45 -7.05
CA THR A 343 21.36 -6.56 -7.37
C THR A 343 22.56 -6.10 -8.22
N PRO A 344 23.79 -6.16 -7.69
CA PRO A 344 24.99 -5.87 -8.45
C PRO A 344 25.22 -6.86 -9.59
N LYS A 345 25.91 -6.43 -10.66
CA LYS A 345 26.15 -7.27 -11.84
C LYS A 345 26.85 -8.59 -11.52
N PHE A 346 27.77 -8.61 -10.56
CA PHE A 346 28.50 -9.82 -10.18
C PHE A 346 27.63 -10.82 -9.41
N LEU A 347 26.52 -10.38 -8.79
CA LEU A 347 25.53 -11.25 -8.13
C LEU A 347 24.34 -11.61 -9.03
N ALA A 348 24.26 -11.07 -10.25
CA ALA A 348 23.12 -11.30 -11.15
C ALA A 348 22.93 -12.79 -11.48
N LYS A 349 24.04 -13.55 -11.62
CA LYS A 349 23.98 -14.99 -11.86
C LYS A 349 23.44 -15.74 -10.63
N ASN A 350 23.95 -15.42 -9.44
CA ASN A 350 23.47 -16.02 -8.19
C ASN A 350 21.98 -15.76 -7.98
N TYR A 351 21.52 -14.54 -8.25
CA TYR A 351 20.11 -14.19 -8.18
C TYR A 351 19.26 -14.95 -9.19
N ALA A 352 19.73 -15.09 -10.44
CA ALA A 352 19.04 -15.85 -11.48
C ALA A 352 18.92 -17.35 -11.13
N GLU A 353 19.98 -17.97 -10.62
CA GLU A 353 19.95 -19.37 -10.16
C GLU A 353 19.00 -19.57 -8.98
N LEU A 354 18.97 -18.63 -8.04
CA LEU A 354 18.09 -18.67 -6.87
C LEU A 354 16.61 -18.60 -7.27
N THR A 355 16.30 -17.80 -8.31
CA THR A 355 14.94 -17.53 -8.75
C THR A 355 14.42 -18.46 -9.84
N GLU A 356 15.27 -19.31 -10.43
CA GLU A 356 14.93 -20.19 -11.55
C GLU A 356 13.71 -21.10 -11.28
N LYS A 357 13.58 -21.59 -10.05
CA LYS A 357 12.52 -22.53 -9.65
C LYS A 357 11.28 -21.85 -9.09
N LEU A 358 11.30 -20.53 -8.95
CA LEU A 358 10.20 -19.77 -8.34
C LEU A 358 9.14 -19.46 -9.38
N GLN A 359 7.88 -19.62 -8.97
CA GLN A 359 6.76 -19.19 -9.79
C GLN A 359 6.77 -17.67 -9.90
N THR A 360 6.70 -17.18 -11.13
CA THR A 360 6.67 -15.75 -11.43
C THR A 360 5.22 -15.26 -11.49
N PHE A 361 4.93 -14.16 -10.83
CA PHE A 361 3.66 -13.44 -10.85
C PHE A 361 3.86 -12.02 -11.37
N THR A 362 2.80 -11.45 -11.94
CA THR A 362 2.83 -10.10 -12.50
C THR A 362 1.74 -9.24 -11.93
N VAL A 363 2.06 -7.98 -11.63
CA VAL A 363 1.13 -6.95 -11.21
C VAL A 363 1.15 -5.85 -12.25
N SER A 364 0.07 -5.72 -13.01
CA SER A 364 -0.08 -4.62 -13.97
C SER A 364 -0.75 -3.46 -13.27
N ARG A 365 -0.18 -2.26 -13.38
CA ARG A 365 -0.68 -1.05 -12.73
C ARG A 365 -0.99 0.03 -13.75
N LEU A 366 -2.06 0.77 -13.48
CA LEU A 366 -2.46 1.97 -14.19
C LEU A 366 -2.77 3.06 -13.18
N VAL A 367 -1.96 4.10 -13.16
CA VAL A 367 -2.10 5.26 -12.26
C VAL A 367 -2.56 6.46 -13.06
N THR A 368 -3.63 7.11 -12.64
CA THR A 368 -4.14 8.34 -13.30
C THR A 368 -4.33 9.46 -12.28
N ILE A 369 -3.77 10.63 -12.57
CA ILE A 369 -3.95 11.86 -11.79
C ILE A 369 -4.97 12.74 -12.50
N VAL A 370 -6.02 13.16 -11.80
CA VAL A 370 -7.19 13.85 -12.34
C VAL A 370 -7.43 15.17 -11.59
N ARG A 371 -7.67 16.28 -12.30
CA ARG A 371 -8.00 17.61 -11.70
C ARG A 371 -9.48 17.80 -11.40
N ASN A 372 -10.11 16.78 -10.83
CA ASN A 372 -11.53 16.82 -10.49
C ASN A 372 -11.68 16.27 -9.09
N SER A 373 -12.51 16.88 -8.25
CA SER A 373 -12.68 16.48 -6.85
C SER A 373 -13.50 15.19 -6.66
N CYS A 374 -13.85 14.48 -7.75
CA CYS A 374 -14.81 13.36 -7.88
C CYS A 374 -15.54 12.97 -6.58
N LYS A 375 -16.57 13.76 -6.25
CA LYS A 375 -17.40 13.59 -5.04
C LYS A 375 -18.22 12.30 -5.06
N GLU A 376 -18.28 11.62 -6.21
CA GLU A 376 -18.99 10.37 -6.42
C GLU A 376 -18.36 9.22 -5.60
N TRP A 377 -17.05 9.27 -5.38
CA TRP A 377 -16.28 8.20 -4.73
C TRP A 377 -15.92 8.48 -3.29
N ILE A 378 -15.79 9.76 -2.95
CA ILE A 378 -15.24 10.24 -1.68
C ILE A 378 -16.16 11.38 -1.21
N ALA A 379 -16.78 11.21 -0.04
CA ALA A 379 -17.67 12.22 0.53
C ALA A 379 -16.90 13.44 1.06
N ASP A 380 -17.63 14.51 1.37
CA ASP A 380 -17.03 15.74 1.91
C ASP A 380 -16.35 15.44 3.26
N LYS A 381 -15.03 15.73 3.36
CA LYS A 381 -14.08 15.45 4.47
C LYS A 381 -13.36 14.10 4.44
N GLU A 382 -13.71 13.22 3.52
CA GLU A 382 -12.99 11.96 3.32
C GLU A 382 -11.82 12.18 2.36
N SER A 383 -10.83 11.29 2.39
CA SER A 383 -9.64 11.45 1.52
C SER A 383 -9.25 10.25 0.69
N ALA A 384 -9.88 9.09 0.91
CA ALA A 384 -9.60 7.92 0.11
C ALA A 384 -10.75 6.90 0.14
N ALA A 385 -10.85 6.15 -0.95
CA ALA A 385 -11.82 5.08 -1.13
C ALA A 385 -11.21 3.92 -1.93
N ILE A 386 -11.83 2.75 -1.86
CA ILE A 386 -11.44 1.59 -2.69
C ILE A 386 -12.57 1.25 -3.64
N VAL A 387 -12.25 0.94 -4.88
CA VAL A 387 -13.20 0.41 -5.87
C VAL A 387 -12.74 -0.96 -6.32
N VAL A 388 -13.63 -1.93 -6.36
CA VAL A 388 -13.32 -3.29 -6.82
C VAL A 388 -14.22 -3.67 -7.99
N PHE A 389 -13.60 -4.26 -9.01
CA PHE A 389 -14.25 -4.92 -10.14
C PHE A 389 -14.10 -6.44 -9.97
N PRO A 390 -15.14 -7.15 -9.49
CA PRO A 390 -15.11 -8.60 -9.32
C PRO A 390 -14.82 -9.37 -10.62
N PRO A 391 -14.38 -10.64 -10.56
CA PRO A 391 -14.18 -11.44 -11.75
C PRO A 391 -15.48 -11.62 -12.55
N GLY A 392 -15.41 -11.29 -13.84
CA GLY A 392 -16.54 -11.33 -14.77
C GLY A 392 -17.44 -10.09 -14.75
N SER A 393 -17.14 -9.07 -13.95
CA SER A 393 -17.97 -7.85 -13.90
C SER A 393 -17.70 -6.88 -15.06
N LEU A 394 -16.51 -6.96 -15.70
CA LEU A 394 -16.16 -6.15 -16.86
C LEU A 394 -16.61 -6.82 -18.17
N HIS A 395 -16.83 -6.01 -19.22
CA HIS A 395 -17.15 -6.51 -20.57
C HIS A 395 -16.07 -7.45 -21.13
N THR A 396 -14.85 -7.27 -20.65
CA THR A 396 -13.67 -8.07 -20.99
C THR A 396 -13.75 -9.48 -20.38
N LYS A 397 -14.67 -9.74 -19.44
CA LYS A 397 -14.74 -10.97 -18.65
C LYS A 397 -13.42 -11.25 -17.92
N ASN A 398 -12.94 -10.24 -17.22
CA ASN A 398 -11.76 -10.30 -16.37
C ASN A 398 -11.79 -11.56 -15.47
N GLN A 399 -10.70 -12.32 -15.45
CA GLN A 399 -10.59 -13.51 -14.59
C GLN A 399 -10.10 -13.14 -13.18
N TYR A 400 -9.33 -12.07 -13.09
CA TYR A 400 -8.84 -11.51 -11.84
C TYR A 400 -9.57 -10.19 -11.56
N THR A 401 -9.67 -9.83 -10.28
CA THR A 401 -10.20 -8.52 -9.91
C THR A 401 -9.34 -7.39 -10.47
N VAL A 402 -9.97 -6.28 -10.82
CA VAL A 402 -9.30 -4.97 -10.87
C VAL A 402 -9.63 -4.26 -9.58
N GLN A 403 -8.62 -3.89 -8.81
CA GLN A 403 -8.77 -3.14 -7.56
C GLN A 403 -8.22 -1.73 -7.78
N VAL A 404 -8.87 -0.74 -7.18
CA VAL A 404 -8.54 0.66 -7.36
C VAL A 404 -8.47 1.34 -6.00
N ILE A 405 -7.34 1.97 -5.70
CA ILE A 405 -7.22 2.89 -4.56
C ILE A 405 -7.36 4.31 -5.10
N ILE A 406 -8.27 5.09 -4.53
CA ILE A 406 -8.48 6.50 -4.86
C ILE A 406 -7.97 7.33 -3.69
N GLN A 407 -7.14 8.34 -3.94
CA GLN A 407 -6.70 9.31 -2.93
C GLN A 407 -6.89 10.74 -3.44
N ASN A 408 -7.39 11.63 -2.59
CA ASN A 408 -7.56 13.04 -2.91
C ASN A 408 -6.49 13.94 -2.26
N GLY A 409 -6.55 15.24 -2.55
CA GLY A 409 -5.63 16.24 -2.00
C GLY A 409 -5.56 16.30 -0.47
N GLY A 410 -6.63 15.92 0.25
CA GLY A 410 -6.65 15.88 1.72
C GLY A 410 -5.67 14.88 2.33
N SER A 411 -5.33 13.81 1.60
CA SER A 411 -4.25 12.89 1.97
C SER A 411 -2.84 13.50 1.77
N GLY A 412 -2.74 14.66 1.13
CA GLY A 412 -1.49 15.36 0.85
C GLY A 412 -0.67 14.77 -0.30
N VAL A 413 -1.15 13.74 -1.01
CA VAL A 413 -0.44 13.12 -2.15
C VAL A 413 -0.54 13.94 -3.44
N CYS A 414 -1.52 14.83 -3.56
CA CYS A 414 -1.71 15.74 -4.68
C CYS A 414 -2.33 17.08 -4.20
N PRO A 415 -2.46 18.10 -5.05
CA PRO A 415 -3.16 19.35 -4.70
C PRO A 415 -4.63 19.15 -4.33
N GLU A 416 -5.18 20.08 -3.55
CA GLU A 416 -6.61 20.12 -3.22
C GLU A 416 -7.49 20.20 -4.47
N GLY A 417 -8.58 19.43 -4.49
CA GLY A 417 -9.49 19.33 -5.63
C GLY A 417 -9.00 18.39 -6.74
N GLU A 418 -7.84 17.73 -6.57
CA GLU A 418 -7.31 16.70 -7.46
C GLU A 418 -7.34 15.32 -6.79
N LEU A 419 -7.16 14.28 -7.60
CA LEU A 419 -7.20 12.87 -7.20
C LEU A 419 -6.11 12.07 -7.90
N ILE A 420 -5.71 10.97 -7.26
CA ILE A 420 -4.92 9.91 -7.89
C ILE A 420 -5.71 8.59 -7.81
N TRP A 421 -5.89 7.95 -8.96
CA TRP A 421 -6.48 6.61 -9.09
C TRP A 421 -5.36 5.60 -9.34
N TYR A 422 -5.21 4.64 -8.45
CA TYR A 422 -4.27 3.55 -8.58
C TYR A 422 -5.00 2.25 -8.89
N LEU A 423 -5.09 1.90 -10.16
CA LEU A 423 -5.69 0.64 -10.61
C LEU A 423 -4.61 -0.44 -10.71
N HIS A 424 -4.90 -1.66 -10.25
CA HIS A 424 -4.05 -2.81 -10.51
C HIS A 424 -4.81 -4.12 -10.68
N THR A 425 -4.15 -5.08 -11.32
CA THR A 425 -4.63 -6.45 -11.47
C THR A 425 -3.46 -7.44 -11.51
N CYS A 426 -3.75 -8.67 -11.08
CA CYS A 426 -2.82 -9.79 -11.08
C CYS A 426 -2.97 -10.70 -12.31
N GLU A 427 -3.73 -10.27 -13.32
CA GLU A 427 -3.90 -11.00 -14.58
C GLU A 427 -2.54 -11.32 -15.22
N PRO A 428 -2.15 -12.61 -15.34
CA PRO A 428 -0.85 -13.01 -15.87
C PRO A 428 -0.63 -12.65 -17.34
N ASN A 429 -1.70 -12.62 -18.15
CA ASN A 429 -1.59 -12.23 -19.54
C ASN A 429 -1.55 -10.69 -19.66
N ARG A 430 -0.39 -10.14 -20.02
CA ARG A 430 -0.17 -8.68 -20.11
C ARG A 430 -1.17 -7.95 -21.03
N SER A 431 -1.52 -8.54 -22.16
CA SER A 431 -2.49 -7.92 -23.08
C SER A 431 -3.88 -7.89 -22.45
N LYS A 432 -4.25 -8.95 -21.74
CA LYS A 432 -5.52 -9.04 -21.02
C LYS A 432 -5.56 -8.09 -19.84
N ALA A 433 -4.49 -8.04 -19.04
CA ALA A 433 -4.36 -7.11 -17.92
C ALA A 433 -4.53 -5.65 -18.36
N LYS A 434 -3.92 -5.27 -19.49
CA LYS A 434 -4.10 -3.93 -20.08
C LYS A 434 -5.55 -3.68 -20.52
N GLU A 435 -6.18 -4.65 -21.16
CA GLU A 435 -7.59 -4.56 -21.57
C GLU A 435 -8.51 -4.38 -20.35
N ASP A 436 -8.29 -5.16 -19.29
CA ASP A 436 -9.09 -5.12 -18.05
C ASP A 436 -8.90 -3.80 -17.31
N LEU A 437 -7.66 -3.29 -17.20
CA LEU A 437 -7.37 -1.99 -16.58
C LEU A 437 -7.99 -0.82 -17.35
N GLU A 438 -7.90 -0.82 -18.68
CA GLU A 438 -8.52 0.23 -19.51
C GLU A 438 -10.05 0.13 -19.49
N SER A 439 -10.61 -1.08 -19.42
CA SER A 439 -12.06 -1.29 -19.25
C SER A 439 -12.55 -0.72 -17.93
N ALA A 440 -11.89 -1.06 -16.81
CA ALA A 440 -12.20 -0.52 -15.49
C ALA A 440 -12.06 1.01 -15.45
N TYR A 441 -10.97 1.55 -15.99
CA TYR A 441 -10.75 2.99 -16.13
C TYR A 441 -11.91 3.67 -16.88
N THR A 442 -12.33 3.11 -18.02
CA THR A 442 -13.43 3.65 -18.83
C THR A 442 -14.76 3.63 -18.07
N LYS A 443 -15.01 2.59 -17.26
CA LYS A 443 -16.21 2.53 -16.42
C LYS A 443 -16.19 3.59 -15.31
N MET A 444 -15.05 3.82 -14.67
CA MET A 444 -14.89 4.89 -13.68
C MET A 444 -15.09 6.27 -14.32
N GLU A 445 -14.45 6.52 -15.47
CA GLU A 445 -14.62 7.75 -16.25
C GLU A 445 -16.09 7.98 -16.65
N SER A 446 -16.76 6.94 -17.15
CA SER A 446 -18.17 7.04 -17.56
C SER A 446 -19.10 7.32 -16.38
N SER A 447 -18.83 6.74 -15.20
CA SER A 447 -19.61 7.04 -14.00
C SER A 447 -19.47 8.50 -13.60
N PHE A 448 -18.24 9.02 -13.61
CA PHE A 448 -17.96 10.41 -13.29
C PHE A 448 -18.67 11.40 -14.24
N ILE A 449 -18.64 11.12 -15.55
CA ILE A 449 -19.28 12.01 -16.54
C ILE A 449 -20.80 12.05 -16.34
N ARG A 450 -21.44 10.91 -16.09
CA ARG A 450 -22.90 10.83 -15.87
C ARG A 450 -23.35 11.69 -14.69
N ASP A 451 -22.65 11.62 -13.57
CA ASP A 451 -23.02 12.37 -12.36
C ASP A 451 -22.69 13.86 -12.48
N SER A 452 -21.60 14.20 -13.18
CA SER A 452 -21.29 15.59 -13.54
C SER A 452 -22.36 16.23 -14.43
N GLU A 453 -22.98 15.46 -15.34
CA GLU A 453 -24.09 15.92 -16.19
C GLU A 453 -25.39 16.06 -15.41
N ALA A 454 -25.70 15.15 -14.48
CA ALA A 454 -26.87 15.27 -13.62
C ALA A 454 -26.85 16.55 -12.76
N ASN A 455 -25.67 16.95 -12.25
CA ASN A 455 -25.51 18.19 -11.50
C ASN A 455 -25.65 19.46 -12.36
N LEU A 456 -25.40 19.38 -13.68
CA LEU A 456 -25.60 20.52 -14.60
C LEU A 456 -27.09 20.85 -14.78
N GLU A 457 -27.98 19.85 -14.69
CA GLU A 457 -29.43 20.06 -14.75
C GLU A 457 -29.97 20.87 -13.56
N GLU A 458 -29.29 20.83 -12.39
CA GLU A 458 -29.63 21.67 -11.23
C GLU A 458 -29.12 23.12 -11.35
N VAL A 459 -28.13 23.37 -12.21
CA VAL A 459 -27.46 24.68 -12.35
C VAL A 459 -28.06 25.54 -13.47
N LEU A 460 -28.69 24.93 -14.49
CA LEU A 460 -29.34 25.66 -15.59
C LEU A 460 -30.62 26.34 -15.10
N LYS A 461 -30.68 27.68 -15.19
CA LYS A 461 -31.88 28.45 -14.85
C LYS A 461 -32.81 28.52 -16.07
N GLU A 462 -34.12 28.64 -15.87
CA GLU A 462 -35.11 28.82 -16.96
C GLU A 462 -34.77 29.97 -17.93
N SER A 463 -33.91 30.91 -17.52
CA SER A 463 -33.42 32.02 -18.35
C SER A 463 -32.36 31.64 -19.40
N ASP A 464 -31.78 30.44 -19.33
CA ASP A 464 -30.67 30.02 -20.20
C ASP A 464 -31.16 29.41 -21.53
N PHE A 465 -32.48 29.29 -21.71
CA PHE A 465 -33.10 28.81 -22.94
C PHE A 465 -33.34 29.96 -23.92
N PRO A 466 -32.83 29.90 -25.18
CA PRO A 466 -33.09 30.92 -26.17
C PRO A 466 -34.57 30.93 -26.57
N VAL A 467 -35.19 32.10 -26.48
CA VAL A 467 -36.56 32.36 -26.96
C VAL A 467 -36.50 32.65 -28.45
N SER A 468 -37.42 32.08 -29.23
CA SER A 468 -37.53 32.41 -30.66
C SER A 468 -37.92 33.88 -30.87
N ASN A 469 -37.63 34.46 -32.04
CA ASN A 469 -37.98 35.85 -32.40
C ASN A 469 -39.49 36.16 -32.35
N GLN A 470 -40.36 35.16 -32.12
CA GLN A 470 -41.81 35.32 -31.97
C GLN A 470 -42.29 35.22 -30.51
N GLY A 471 -41.37 35.17 -29.53
CA GLY A 471 -41.71 35.11 -28.11
C GLY A 471 -42.12 33.71 -27.61
N THR A 472 -42.05 32.69 -28.46
CA THR A 472 -42.32 31.31 -28.08
C THR A 472 -41.07 30.72 -27.40
N PRO A 473 -41.18 30.21 -26.16
CA PRO A 473 -40.11 29.44 -25.53
C PRO A 473 -39.81 28.20 -26.37
N ILE A 474 -38.55 27.92 -26.68
CA ILE A 474 -38.15 26.64 -27.26
C ILE A 474 -38.19 25.63 -26.10
N LEU A 475 -39.38 25.11 -25.82
CA LEU A 475 -39.60 24.05 -24.83
C LEU A 475 -38.92 22.77 -25.32
N VAL A 476 -37.73 22.49 -24.81
CA VAL A 476 -37.25 21.10 -24.70
C VAL A 476 -37.85 20.57 -23.41
N ASN A 477 -38.91 19.77 -23.51
CA ASN A 477 -39.48 19.11 -22.34
C ASN A 477 -38.38 18.34 -21.60
N SER A 478 -38.11 18.78 -20.38
CA SER A 478 -37.05 18.36 -19.46
C SER A 478 -37.29 16.98 -18.82
N PHE A 479 -37.82 16.00 -19.56
CA PHE A 479 -38.02 14.64 -19.02
C PHE A 479 -37.64 13.50 -19.95
N LYS A 480 -36.95 13.79 -21.06
CA LYS A 480 -36.29 12.83 -21.94
C LYS A 480 -35.50 13.64 -22.96
N LEU A 481 -34.28 14.06 -22.62
CA LEU A 481 -33.26 14.09 -23.67
C LEU A 481 -33.15 12.63 -24.13
N GLY A 482 -33.84 12.27 -25.22
CA GLY A 482 -33.70 10.92 -25.77
C GLY A 482 -32.22 10.64 -26.03
N GLU A 483 -31.81 9.37 -26.02
CA GLU A 483 -30.44 8.94 -26.38
C GLU A 483 -29.89 9.67 -27.63
N SER A 484 -30.78 10.13 -28.54
CA SER A 484 -30.44 10.91 -29.72
C SER A 484 -29.82 12.30 -29.45
N MET A 485 -30.03 12.90 -28.29
CA MET A 485 -29.54 14.25 -27.93
C MET A 485 -28.33 14.22 -26.99
N GLN A 486 -28.05 13.11 -26.30
CA GLN A 486 -26.81 12.92 -25.52
C GLN A 486 -25.55 13.06 -26.39
N ASN A 487 -25.63 12.67 -27.66
CA ASN A 487 -24.54 12.84 -28.62
C ASN A 487 -24.23 14.31 -29.00
N PHE A 488 -25.09 15.27 -28.63
CA PHE A 488 -24.90 16.70 -28.92
C PHE A 488 -24.32 17.49 -27.74
N LEU A 489 -24.26 16.92 -26.53
CA LEU A 489 -23.54 17.51 -25.41
C LEU A 489 -22.03 17.31 -25.64
N PRO A 490 -21.19 18.35 -25.43
CA PRO A 490 -19.74 18.16 -25.45
C PRO A 490 -19.40 17.11 -24.40
N LYS A 491 -18.91 15.94 -24.82
CA LYS A 491 -18.43 14.91 -23.89
C LYS A 491 -17.35 15.54 -23.01
N LYS A 492 -17.67 15.84 -21.75
CA LYS A 492 -16.65 16.21 -20.76
C LYS A 492 -15.69 15.04 -20.68
N THR A 493 -14.44 15.25 -21.05
CA THR A 493 -13.37 14.30 -20.79
C THR A 493 -12.76 14.61 -19.43
N LEU A 494 -12.24 13.61 -18.72
CA LEU A 494 -11.47 13.85 -17.49
C LEU A 494 -10.30 14.81 -17.78
N ASP A 495 -10.08 15.79 -16.90
CA ASP A 495 -8.87 16.62 -16.97
C ASP A 495 -7.71 15.87 -16.32
N ILE A 496 -6.92 15.20 -17.17
CA ILE A 496 -5.82 14.34 -16.73
C ILE A 496 -4.55 15.18 -16.57
N VAL A 497 -3.93 15.13 -15.40
CA VAL A 497 -2.58 15.68 -15.18
C VAL A 497 -1.53 14.73 -15.77
N CYS A 498 -1.63 13.46 -15.42
CA CYS A 498 -0.68 12.42 -15.81
C CYS A 498 -1.33 11.03 -15.75
N LYS A 499 -0.99 10.15 -16.69
CA LYS A 499 -1.36 8.72 -16.68
C LYS A 499 -0.09 7.88 -16.82
N ILE A 500 0.06 6.85 -16.01
CA ILE A 500 1.24 6.00 -15.95
C ILE A 500 0.79 4.54 -15.96
N GLY A 501 1.35 3.71 -16.84
CA GLY A 501 1.16 2.27 -16.85
C GLY A 501 2.50 1.55 -16.70
N TYR A 502 2.55 0.44 -15.97
CA TYR A 502 3.75 -0.40 -15.85
C TYR A 502 3.41 -1.79 -15.34
N VAL A 503 4.31 -2.74 -15.56
CA VAL A 503 4.21 -4.11 -15.08
C VAL A 503 5.34 -4.37 -14.08
N GLN A 504 4.97 -4.82 -12.89
CA GLN A 504 5.89 -5.34 -11.89
C GLN A 504 5.87 -6.87 -11.92
N THR A 505 7.05 -7.48 -11.79
CA THR A 505 7.23 -8.92 -11.64
C THR A 505 7.64 -9.24 -10.20
N THR A 506 6.95 -10.17 -9.56
CA THR A 506 7.27 -10.66 -8.21
C THR A 506 7.20 -12.18 -8.17
N TYR A 507 7.72 -12.78 -7.11
CA TYR A 507 7.59 -14.21 -6.83
C TYR A 507 6.62 -14.47 -5.67
N ILE A 508 6.05 -13.42 -5.07
CA ILE A 508 5.01 -13.56 -4.05
C ILE A 508 3.68 -13.87 -4.74
N ASN A 509 3.06 -14.96 -4.31
CA ASN A 509 1.72 -15.34 -4.76
C ASN A 509 0.71 -14.24 -4.36
N PRO A 510 -0.24 -13.85 -5.22
CA PRO A 510 -1.24 -12.84 -4.88
C PRO A 510 -2.00 -13.09 -3.57
N ASP A 511 -2.28 -14.35 -3.22
CA ASP A 511 -2.94 -14.73 -1.97
C ASP A 511 -1.95 -14.92 -0.81
N LEU A 512 -0.68 -14.50 -0.98
CA LEU A 512 0.42 -14.53 -0.01
C LEU A 512 0.82 -15.91 0.52
N LEU A 513 0.32 -16.99 -0.10
CA LEU A 513 0.51 -18.35 0.37
C LEU A 513 1.96 -18.76 0.61
N ASN A 514 2.87 -18.37 -0.28
CA ASN A 514 4.28 -18.72 -0.17
C ASN A 514 5.04 -17.89 0.86
N VAL A 515 4.46 -16.81 1.39
CA VAL A 515 5.05 -15.97 2.43
C VAL A 515 4.46 -16.31 3.80
N LEU A 516 3.15 -16.60 3.87
CA LEU A 516 2.46 -16.86 5.13
C LEU A 516 2.50 -18.34 5.56
N LEU A 517 2.59 -19.30 4.63
CA LEU A 517 2.68 -20.72 4.97
C LEU A 517 4.12 -21.16 5.20
N ASN A 518 4.51 -21.21 6.46
CA ASN A 518 5.88 -21.40 6.96
C ASN A 518 6.52 -22.79 6.69
N LYS A 519 5.80 -23.74 6.06
CA LYS A 519 6.19 -25.16 6.12
C LYS A 519 7.36 -25.55 5.21
N LYS A 520 7.61 -24.80 4.11
CA LYS A 520 8.78 -25.01 3.23
C LYS A 520 9.13 -23.68 2.56
N HIS A 521 10.10 -22.93 3.09
CA HIS A 521 10.66 -21.68 2.53
C HIS A 521 11.19 -21.78 1.08
N THR A 522 10.97 -22.89 0.38
CA THR A 522 11.44 -23.15 -0.98
C THR A 522 10.79 -22.28 -2.04
N ALA A 523 9.71 -21.57 -1.72
CA ALA A 523 8.96 -20.72 -2.64
C ALA A 523 9.07 -19.21 -2.33
N ASN A 524 9.88 -18.82 -1.35
CA ASN A 524 10.04 -17.44 -0.87
C ASN A 524 11.52 -17.07 -0.92
N ILE A 525 11.91 -16.05 -1.71
CA ILE A 525 13.32 -15.67 -1.90
C ILE A 525 14.00 -15.37 -0.57
N SER A 526 13.31 -14.67 0.31
CA SER A 526 13.79 -14.26 1.64
C SER A 526 14.08 -15.45 2.55
N GLY A 527 13.63 -16.66 2.20
CA GLY A 527 13.97 -17.91 2.87
C GLY A 527 14.99 -18.79 2.13
N LEU A 528 15.44 -18.40 0.92
CA LEU A 528 16.42 -19.16 0.13
C LEU A 528 17.86 -18.75 0.46
N THR A 529 18.80 -19.67 0.25
CA THR A 529 20.23 -19.44 0.44
C THR A 529 20.96 -19.50 -0.90
N VAL A 530 21.88 -18.57 -1.12
CA VAL A 530 22.70 -18.54 -2.34
C VAL A 530 23.66 -19.73 -2.35
N ALA A 531 23.79 -20.38 -3.51
CA ALA A 531 24.77 -21.45 -3.68
C ALA A 531 26.18 -20.94 -3.37
N ASP A 532 26.95 -21.70 -2.61
CA ASP A 532 28.34 -21.40 -2.23
C ASP A 532 28.54 -20.13 -1.36
N SER A 533 27.46 -19.50 -0.87
CA SER A 533 27.56 -18.40 0.12
C SER A 533 26.33 -18.31 1.01
N GLY A 534 26.51 -18.59 2.31
CA GLY A 534 25.47 -18.38 3.34
C GLY A 534 25.37 -16.94 3.83
N ASP A 535 26.24 -16.04 3.34
CA ASP A 535 26.34 -14.66 3.83
C ASP A 535 25.51 -13.68 3.01
N ILE A 536 25.00 -14.11 1.85
CA ILE A 536 24.21 -13.27 0.95
C ILE A 536 22.74 -13.66 1.03
N LEU A 537 21.90 -12.69 1.40
CA LEU A 537 20.45 -12.82 1.50
C LEU A 537 19.80 -11.93 0.44
N PHE A 538 18.83 -12.46 -0.29
CA PHE A 538 18.00 -11.68 -1.21
C PHE A 538 16.60 -11.50 -0.62
N LEU A 539 15.97 -10.36 -0.93
CA LEU A 539 14.59 -10.08 -0.53
C LEU A 539 13.59 -10.33 -1.64
N ASN A 540 12.30 -10.34 -1.30
CA ASN A 540 11.24 -10.36 -2.29
C ASN A 540 11.02 -8.97 -2.90
N MET A 541 10.52 -8.96 -4.15
CA MET A 541 9.80 -7.79 -4.66
C MET A 541 8.44 -7.66 -3.95
N PRO A 542 7.89 -6.44 -3.81
CA PRO A 542 6.57 -6.25 -3.21
C PRO A 542 5.50 -7.17 -3.82
N SER A 543 4.59 -7.66 -2.98
CA SER A 543 3.43 -8.43 -3.41
C SER A 543 2.39 -7.57 -4.15
N SER A 544 1.38 -8.21 -4.75
CA SER A 544 0.18 -7.53 -5.25
C SER A 544 -0.79 -7.11 -4.16
N GLU A 545 -0.58 -7.58 -2.92
CA GLU A 545 -1.44 -7.30 -1.77
C GLU A 545 -1.62 -5.79 -1.60
N VAL A 546 -2.88 -5.39 -1.44
CA VAL A 546 -3.25 -3.98 -1.26
C VAL A 546 -3.09 -3.55 0.18
N SER A 547 -3.06 -4.46 1.14
CA SER A 547 -2.69 -4.16 2.52
C SER A 547 -1.23 -4.49 2.84
N TYR A 548 -0.82 -4.29 4.09
CA TYR A 548 0.56 -4.52 4.54
C TYR A 548 0.83 -5.98 4.99
N ASP A 549 -0.07 -6.93 4.70
CA ASP A 549 0.11 -8.31 5.14
C ASP A 549 1.35 -8.97 4.54
N GLY A 550 1.95 -9.87 5.33
CA GLY A 550 3.16 -10.60 4.98
C GLY A 550 4.46 -9.82 5.19
N ILE A 551 4.41 -8.50 5.36
CA ILE A 551 5.62 -7.67 5.50
C ILE A 551 6.33 -7.94 6.83
N VAL A 552 5.59 -8.00 7.94
CA VAL A 552 6.18 -8.30 9.25
C VAL A 552 6.77 -9.71 9.28
N GLY A 553 6.04 -10.68 8.73
CA GLY A 553 6.53 -12.06 8.62
C GLY A 553 7.83 -12.18 7.81
N GLU A 554 7.95 -11.44 6.69
CA GLU A 554 9.18 -11.42 5.91
C GLU A 554 10.34 -10.76 6.68
N ALA A 555 10.10 -9.62 7.35
CA ALA A 555 11.11 -8.95 8.15
C ALA A 555 11.60 -9.81 9.31
N LYS A 556 10.69 -10.48 10.02
CA LYS A 556 11.02 -11.46 11.09
C LYS A 556 11.83 -12.63 10.55
N LEU A 557 11.43 -13.21 9.41
CA LEU A 557 12.18 -14.29 8.76
C LEU A 557 13.63 -13.86 8.47
N LEU A 558 13.83 -12.67 7.90
CA LEU A 558 15.16 -12.17 7.59
C LEU A 558 15.97 -11.89 8.86
N PHE A 559 15.34 -11.30 9.87
CA PHE A 559 15.96 -11.07 11.18
C PHE A 559 16.42 -12.39 11.81
N GLN A 560 15.53 -13.39 11.89
CA GLN A 560 15.83 -14.73 12.39
C GLN A 560 16.99 -15.39 11.63
N ARG A 561 17.07 -15.19 10.30
CA ARG A 561 18.18 -15.73 9.50
C ARG A 561 19.52 -15.05 9.79
N ILE A 562 19.52 -13.83 10.31
CA ILE A 562 20.72 -13.08 10.68
C ILE A 562 21.13 -13.37 12.12
N THR A 563 20.18 -13.33 13.05
CA THR A 563 20.43 -13.44 14.50
C THR A 563 20.30 -14.87 15.05
N GLY A 564 19.60 -15.75 14.33
CA GLY A 564 19.27 -17.12 14.75
C GLY A 564 17.92 -17.26 15.45
N SER A 565 17.27 -16.16 15.86
CA SER A 565 15.98 -16.13 16.56
C SER A 565 15.20 -14.85 16.23
N ASP A 566 13.87 -14.89 16.26
CA ASP A 566 13.00 -13.71 16.13
C ASP A 566 12.42 -13.21 17.47
N GLU A 567 12.83 -13.81 18.59
CA GLU A 567 12.38 -13.42 19.94
C GLU A 567 12.68 -11.94 20.23
N ASP A 568 13.88 -11.47 19.89
CA ASP A 568 14.33 -10.09 20.13
C ASP A 568 13.86 -9.09 19.05
N PHE A 569 12.97 -9.49 18.14
CA PHE A 569 12.52 -8.63 17.05
C PHE A 569 11.73 -7.41 17.58
N PHE A 570 12.38 -6.24 17.55
CA PHE A 570 11.91 -5.00 18.18
C PHE A 570 11.54 -5.18 19.67
N ASP A 571 12.22 -6.06 20.39
CA ASP A 571 12.15 -6.08 21.85
C ASP A 571 13.06 -4.98 22.40
N VAL A 572 12.54 -3.75 22.43
CA VAL A 572 13.27 -2.55 22.83
C VAL A 572 12.54 -1.93 24.00
N ASP A 573 13.27 -1.73 25.09
CA ASP A 573 12.79 -0.99 26.23
C ASP A 573 12.96 0.51 25.95
N PHE A 574 11.85 1.24 25.96
CA PHE A 574 11.82 2.67 25.76
C PHE A 574 11.35 3.43 27.02
N GLU A 575 11.37 2.80 28.20
CA GLU A 575 10.85 3.36 29.45
C GLU A 575 11.46 4.73 29.80
N ASP A 576 12.76 4.94 29.53
CA ASP A 576 13.45 6.21 29.81
C ASP A 576 12.87 7.40 29.01
N ASP A 577 12.26 7.16 27.83
CA ASP A 577 11.67 8.21 26.98
C ASP A 577 10.24 8.61 27.43
N ASP A 578 9.54 7.76 28.18
CA ASP A 578 8.13 7.97 28.55
C ASP A 578 7.97 8.82 29.83
N GLU A 579 8.94 8.77 30.74
CA GLU A 579 8.99 9.64 31.92
C GLU A 579 9.10 11.13 31.53
N ASP A 580 9.87 11.46 30.49
CA ASP A 580 10.04 12.83 29.99
C ASP A 580 8.78 13.36 29.27
N TYR A 581 7.98 12.49 28.66
CA TYR A 581 6.76 12.87 27.95
C TYR A 581 5.63 13.25 28.92
N SER A 582 5.48 12.48 30.01
CA SER A 582 4.46 12.73 31.03
C SER A 582 4.67 14.05 31.78
N GLN A 583 5.92 14.50 31.98
CA GLN A 583 6.21 15.80 32.60
C GLN A 583 5.96 17.01 31.67
N GLY A 584 6.08 16.84 30.35
CA GLY A 584 5.82 17.90 29.36
C GLY A 584 4.33 18.25 29.19
N VAL A 585 3.44 17.26 29.33
CA VAL A 585 1.98 17.43 29.13
C VAL A 585 1.34 18.20 30.29
N VAL A 586 1.80 18.03 31.53
CA VAL A 586 1.22 18.71 32.72
C VAL A 586 1.46 20.24 32.68
N SER A 587 2.46 20.69 31.92
CA SER A 587 2.88 22.11 31.89
C SER A 587 2.09 22.99 30.92
N THR A 588 1.34 22.40 29.98
CA THR A 588 0.73 23.13 28.85
C THR A 588 -0.80 23.08 28.79
N VAL A 589 -1.47 22.29 29.64
CA VAL A 589 -2.93 22.18 29.65
C VAL A 589 -3.54 23.01 30.79
N ALA A 590 -3.50 24.33 30.62
CA ALA A 590 -4.36 25.26 31.34
C ALA A 590 -5.08 26.17 30.35
N ALA A 591 -5.95 25.59 29.52
CA ALA A 591 -7.19 26.15 28.96
C ALA A 591 -7.55 25.46 27.63
N GLY A 592 -8.67 24.74 27.62
CA GLY A 592 -9.35 24.27 26.40
C GLY A 592 -9.45 22.75 26.33
N ASP A 593 -10.69 22.25 26.38
CA ASP A 593 -11.08 20.83 26.37
C ASP A 593 -10.27 19.99 25.36
N SER A 594 -9.57 18.99 25.88
CA SER A 594 -8.87 17.96 25.13
C SER A 594 -9.22 16.59 25.72
N GLU A 595 -10.45 16.13 25.49
CA GLU A 595 -10.76 14.70 25.53
C GLU A 595 -10.34 14.12 24.17
N LEU A 596 -9.11 13.61 24.06
CA LEU A 596 -8.64 12.63 23.04
C LEU A 596 -7.14 12.30 23.26
N ALA A 597 -6.67 12.32 24.51
CA ALA A 597 -5.40 11.70 24.85
C ALA A 597 -5.65 10.19 24.94
N VAL A 598 -5.04 9.42 24.03
CA VAL A 598 -5.01 7.96 24.12
C VAL A 598 -4.22 7.63 25.38
N GLU A 599 -4.88 7.13 26.41
CA GLU A 599 -4.20 6.48 27.53
C GLU A 599 -3.65 5.15 27.02
N ASP A 600 -2.33 4.97 27.08
CA ASP A 600 -1.58 3.76 26.65
C ASP A 600 -1.97 2.48 27.44
N SER A 601 -3.00 2.50 28.28
CA SER A 601 -3.31 1.43 29.23
C SER A 601 -4.19 0.29 28.70
N ASP A 602 -4.78 0.43 27.51
CA ASP A 602 -5.72 -0.56 26.96
C ASP A 602 -5.17 -1.35 25.75
N TYR A 603 -3.90 -1.14 25.39
CA TYR A 603 -3.25 -1.94 24.36
C TYR A 603 -2.82 -3.30 24.94
N ASP A 604 -3.50 -4.38 24.53
CA ASP A 604 -3.14 -5.75 24.90
C ASP A 604 -2.10 -6.32 23.91
N PRO A 605 -0.82 -6.44 24.28
CA PRO A 605 0.23 -6.95 23.38
C PRO A 605 0.15 -8.47 23.15
N SER A 606 -0.76 -9.19 23.82
CA SER A 606 -0.78 -10.67 23.84
C SER A 606 -1.36 -11.33 22.57
N HIS A 607 -1.83 -10.56 21.59
CA HIS A 607 -2.53 -11.08 20.40
C HIS A 607 -1.97 -10.60 19.05
N HIS A 608 -0.68 -10.78 18.77
CA HIS A 608 -0.13 -10.48 17.43
C HIS A 608 0.76 -11.59 16.88
N GLU A 609 0.19 -12.79 16.68
CA GLU A 609 0.69 -13.73 15.68
C GLU A 609 0.50 -13.14 14.27
N PRO A 610 1.31 -13.53 13.26
CA PRO A 610 1.17 -13.05 11.89
C PRO A 610 -0.26 -13.21 11.40
N PHE A 611 -0.76 -12.21 10.68
CA PHE A 611 -2.13 -12.20 10.19
C PHE A 611 -2.52 -13.52 9.50
N GLY A 612 -3.57 -14.16 10.00
CA GLY A 612 -4.15 -15.36 9.40
C GLY A 612 -3.34 -16.65 9.60
N ALA A 613 -2.26 -16.65 10.39
CA ALA A 613 -1.44 -17.86 10.59
C ALA A 613 -2.29 -19.05 11.05
N ASN A 614 -3.17 -18.84 12.03
CA ASN A 614 -4.09 -19.86 12.52
C ASN A 614 -5.17 -20.28 11.50
N GLU A 615 -5.61 -19.36 10.64
CA GLU A 615 -6.59 -19.65 9.59
C GLU A 615 -5.97 -20.41 8.41
N MET A 616 -4.75 -20.06 8.02
CA MET A 616 -4.07 -20.58 6.83
C MET A 616 -3.25 -21.85 7.09
N GLU A 617 -2.85 -22.12 8.34
CA GLU A 617 -2.08 -23.33 8.68
C GLU A 617 -2.86 -24.65 8.62
N LEU A 618 -4.19 -24.58 8.53
CA LEU A 618 -5.15 -25.70 8.57
C LEU A 618 -5.22 -26.52 7.28
#